data_AF-A0A1V1SY27-F1
#
_entry.id   AF-A0A1V1SY27-F1
#
_cell.length_a   1.000
_cell.length_b   1.000
_cell.length_c   1.000
_cell.angle_alpha   90.00
_cell.angle_beta   90.00
_cell.angle_gamma   90.00
#
_symmetry.space_group_name_H-M   'P 1'
#
loop_
_entity.id
_entity.type
_entity.pdbx_description
1 polymer ?
#
loop_
_entity_poly.entity_id
_entity_poly.type
_entity_poly.pdbx_seq_one_letter_code
_entity_poly.pdbx_strand_id
1 'polypeptide(L)'
;MLSSSATSDEILALLRDRGLCNTCNIAYFNGDISHIVSGPMMHLRKLENCEKLKDIATQFLTMPHAVYSQSTKYIYDEIEKIASKASFFPPRTPVSSTITGEVVNREDVFNASYIARHASQPVQFSNALKGGLTYLG
;
A
#
# COMPACT_ATOMS: atom_id res chain seq x y z
N MET A 1 -10.32 -0.58 -6.91
CA MET A 1 -9.38 -1.47 -6.18
C MET A 1 -10.01 -2.84 -6.02
N LEU A 2 -9.21 -3.88 -5.90
CA LEU A 2 -9.65 -5.27 -5.76
C LEU A 2 -9.01 -5.88 -4.51
N SER A 3 -9.82 -6.32 -3.55
CA SER A 3 -9.36 -7.21 -2.48
C SER A 3 -9.09 -8.59 -3.08
N SER A 4 -7.98 -9.22 -2.70
CA SER A 4 -7.60 -10.58 -3.08
C SER A 4 -7.19 -11.38 -1.85
N SER A 5 -7.74 -12.59 -1.73
CA SER A 5 -7.44 -13.56 -0.68
C SER A 5 -6.34 -14.53 -1.12
N ALA A 6 -5.18 -13.99 -1.49
CA ALA A 6 -4.01 -14.74 -1.94
C ALA A 6 -2.74 -14.15 -1.32
N THR A 7 -1.63 -14.88 -1.38
CA THR A 7 -0.32 -14.36 -0.96
C THR A 7 0.15 -13.25 -1.90
N SER A 8 0.99 -12.35 -1.38
CA SER A 8 1.58 -11.30 -2.21
C SER A 8 2.39 -11.86 -3.39
N ASP A 9 3.07 -12.99 -3.22
CA ASP A 9 3.82 -13.64 -4.30
C ASP A 9 2.92 -14.19 -5.41
N GLU A 10 1.79 -14.80 -5.06
CA GLU A 10 0.79 -15.27 -6.04
C GLU A 10 0.21 -14.10 -6.85
N ILE A 11 -0.14 -13.00 -6.18
CA ILE A 11 -0.64 -11.79 -6.83
C ILE A 11 0.43 -11.21 -7.75
N LEU A 12 1.66 -11.05 -7.28
CA LEU A 12 2.77 -10.50 -8.06
C LEU A 12 3.11 -11.39 -9.26
N ALA A 13 3.05 -12.72 -9.12
CA ALA A 13 3.19 -13.65 -10.23
C ALA A 13 2.07 -13.47 -11.27
N LEU A 14 0.81 -13.40 -10.84
CA LEU A 14 -0.32 -13.15 -11.75
C LEU A 14 -0.21 -11.82 -12.49
N LEU A 15 0.20 -10.75 -11.79
CA LEU A 15 0.42 -9.45 -12.42
C LEU A 15 1.53 -9.52 -13.50
N ARG A 16 2.60 -10.27 -13.23
CA ARG A 16 3.71 -10.48 -14.17
C ARG A 16 3.26 -11.27 -15.40
N ASP A 17 2.66 -12.43 -15.17
CA ASP A 17 2.23 -13.36 -16.23
C ASP A 17 1.19 -12.73 -17.16
N ARG A 18 0.41 -11.77 -16.66
CA ARG A 18 -0.63 -11.08 -17.43
C ARG A 18 -0.20 -9.73 -18.00
N GLY A 19 1.07 -9.34 -17.81
CA GLY A 19 1.62 -8.08 -18.30
C GLY A 19 1.03 -6.84 -17.63
N LEU A 20 0.61 -6.96 -16.37
CA LEU A 20 -0.11 -5.92 -15.62
C LEU A 20 0.77 -5.12 -14.66
N CYS A 21 2.04 -5.52 -14.43
CA CYS A 21 2.95 -4.89 -13.46
C CYS A 21 3.15 -3.37 -13.63
N ASN A 22 2.99 -2.83 -14.84
CA ASN A 22 3.13 -1.39 -15.08
C ASN A 22 1.91 -0.58 -14.65
N THR A 23 0.77 -1.24 -14.51
CA THR A 23 -0.54 -0.58 -14.35
C THR A 23 -1.26 -0.96 -13.07
N CYS A 24 -0.89 -2.10 -12.48
CA CYS A 24 -1.44 -2.60 -11.25
C CYS A 24 -0.32 -2.92 -10.26
N ASN A 25 -0.59 -2.71 -8.99
CA ASN A 25 0.31 -3.00 -7.87
C ASN A 25 -0.50 -3.37 -6.63
N ILE A 26 0.14 -4.07 -5.69
CA ILE A 26 -0.41 -4.22 -4.35
C ILE A 26 -0.31 -2.85 -3.67
N ALA A 27 -1.46 -2.32 -3.27
CA ALA A 27 -1.62 -1.06 -2.57
C ALA A 27 -1.62 -1.24 -1.05
N TYR A 28 -2.10 -2.39 -0.56
CA TYR A 28 -2.14 -2.70 0.87
C TYR A 28 -1.73 -4.14 1.11
N PHE A 29 -0.70 -4.31 1.93
CA PHE A 29 -0.24 -5.58 2.46
C PHE A 29 -0.87 -5.82 3.85
N ASN A 30 -2.07 -6.42 3.89
CA ASN A 30 -2.85 -6.54 5.13
C ASN A 30 -2.53 -7.80 5.95
N GLY A 31 -2.08 -8.88 5.31
CA GLY A 31 -1.75 -10.13 5.98
C GLY A 31 -0.96 -11.06 5.07
N ASP A 32 -0.86 -12.35 5.44
CA ASP A 32 -0.10 -13.32 4.63
C ASP A 32 -0.88 -13.76 3.37
N ILE A 33 -2.22 -13.72 3.42
CA ILE A 33 -3.13 -14.09 2.33
C ILE A 33 -4.23 -13.04 2.08
N SER A 34 -4.00 -11.78 2.44
CA SER A 34 -5.02 -10.73 2.32
C SER A 34 -4.38 -9.42 1.89
N HIS A 35 -4.72 -9.00 0.68
CA HIS A 35 -4.12 -7.83 0.04
C HIS A 35 -5.14 -7.05 -0.78
N ILE A 36 -4.83 -5.78 -1.04
CA ILE A 36 -5.61 -4.93 -1.94
C ILE A 36 -4.74 -4.54 -3.12
N VAL A 37 -5.22 -4.83 -4.32
CA VAL A 37 -4.61 -4.44 -5.59
C VAL A 37 -5.26 -3.17 -6.11
N SER A 38 -4.41 -2.23 -6.54
CA SER A 38 -4.81 -1.00 -7.20
C SER A 38 -4.44 -1.03 -8.68
N GLY A 39 -5.21 -0.32 -9.49
CA GLY A 39 -5.01 -0.22 -10.93
C GLY A 39 -6.30 0.15 -11.68
N PRO A 40 -6.22 0.33 -13.00
CA PRO A 40 -7.38 0.58 -13.86
C PRO A 40 -8.44 -0.53 -13.75
N MET A 41 -9.72 -0.15 -13.76
CA MET A 41 -10.84 -1.10 -13.62
C MET A 41 -10.76 -2.27 -14.62
N MET A 42 -10.40 -1.98 -15.88
CA MET A 42 -10.25 -3.01 -16.92
C MET A 42 -9.18 -4.05 -16.54
N HIS A 43 -8.06 -3.62 -15.97
CA HIS A 43 -6.96 -4.50 -15.59
C HIS A 43 -7.28 -5.26 -14.29
N LEU A 44 -7.98 -4.62 -13.34
CA LEU A 44 -8.47 -5.30 -12.15
C LEU A 44 -9.50 -6.39 -12.48
N ARG A 45 -10.39 -6.18 -13.46
CA ARG A 45 -11.29 -7.24 -13.96
C ARG A 45 -10.53 -8.40 -14.62
N LYS A 46 -9.45 -8.10 -15.35
CA LYS A 46 -8.57 -9.13 -15.91
C LYS A 46 -7.93 -9.96 -14.79
N LEU A 47 -7.45 -9.31 -13.73
CA LEU A 47 -6.89 -9.98 -12.55
C LEU A 47 -7.95 -10.84 -11.84
N GLU A 48 -9.12 -10.28 -11.54
CA GLU A 48 -10.26 -11.00 -10.92
C GLU A 48 -10.58 -12.29 -11.68
N ASN A 49 -10.68 -12.23 -13.02
CA ASN A 49 -10.93 -13.41 -13.84
C ASN A 49 -9.82 -14.47 -13.71
N CYS A 50 -8.56 -14.05 -13.58
CA CYS A 50 -7.44 -14.99 -13.39
C CYS A 50 -7.45 -15.63 -12.01
N GLU A 51 -7.76 -14.84 -10.98
CA GLU A 51 -7.87 -15.29 -9.59
C GLU A 51 -9.06 -16.25 -9.43
N LYS A 52 -10.19 -15.96 -10.07
CA LYS A 52 -11.36 -16.86 -10.11
C LYS A 52 -11.05 -18.22 -10.72
N LEU A 53 -10.21 -18.29 -11.75
CA LEU A 53 -9.78 -19.57 -12.35
C LEU A 53 -8.88 -20.41 -11.43
N LYS A 54 -8.35 -19.80 -10.36
CA LYS A 54 -7.53 -20.45 -9.34
C LYS A 54 -8.27 -20.60 -8.00
N ASP A 55 -9.60 -20.40 -7.99
CA ASP A 55 -10.43 -20.40 -6.79
C ASP A 55 -10.01 -19.39 -5.70
N ILE A 56 -9.32 -18.31 -6.10
CA ILE A 56 -8.94 -17.20 -5.22
C ILE A 56 -10.13 -16.25 -5.08
N ALA A 57 -10.58 -16.03 -3.84
CA ALA A 57 -11.67 -15.10 -3.55
C ALA A 57 -11.23 -13.64 -3.75
N THR A 58 -12.09 -12.85 -4.37
CA THR A 58 -11.84 -11.43 -4.65
C THR A 58 -13.08 -10.57 -4.41
N GLN A 59 -12.88 -9.29 -4.14
CA GLN A 59 -13.97 -8.32 -3.97
C GLN A 59 -13.56 -6.92 -4.45
N PHE A 60 -14.36 -6.32 -5.34
CA PHE A 60 -14.16 -4.92 -5.69
C PHE A 60 -14.54 -4.00 -4.53
N LEU A 61 -13.67 -3.03 -4.26
CA LEU A 61 -13.90 -2.03 -3.22
C LEU A 61 -14.58 -0.79 -3.82
N THR A 62 -15.61 -0.29 -3.13
CA THR A 62 -16.30 0.97 -3.47
C THR A 62 -15.46 2.17 -3.04
N MET A 63 -14.37 2.40 -3.77
CA MET A 63 -13.49 3.55 -3.60
C MET A 63 -13.47 4.35 -4.91
N PRO A 64 -13.76 5.66 -4.89
CA PRO A 64 -13.93 6.44 -6.11
C PRO A 64 -12.63 6.62 -6.90
N HIS A 65 -11.47 6.45 -6.25
CA HIS A 65 -10.16 6.62 -6.89
C HIS A 65 -9.23 5.47 -6.53
N ALA A 66 -8.51 4.95 -7.53
CA ALA A 66 -7.46 3.96 -7.33
C ALA A 66 -6.19 4.63 -6.78
N VAL A 67 -5.96 4.48 -5.47
CA VAL A 67 -4.77 5.01 -4.78
C VAL A 67 -3.54 4.15 -5.09
N TYR A 68 -2.34 4.74 -5.13
CA TYR A 68 -1.06 4.07 -5.40
C TYR A 68 -0.90 3.45 -6.80
N SER A 69 -1.76 3.79 -7.75
CA SER A 69 -1.56 3.49 -9.18
C SER A 69 -0.49 4.42 -9.79
N GLN A 70 -0.06 4.16 -11.02
CA GLN A 70 0.90 5.01 -11.75
C GLN A 70 0.46 6.49 -11.79
N SER A 71 -0.85 6.75 -11.75
CA SER A 71 -1.46 8.09 -11.68
C SER A 71 -1.20 8.84 -10.36
N THR A 72 -0.86 8.13 -9.28
CA THR A 72 -0.61 8.73 -7.95
C THR A 72 0.81 9.26 -7.81
N LYS A 73 1.71 8.93 -8.74
CA LYS A 73 3.09 9.45 -8.74
C LYS A 73 3.14 10.96 -9.05
N TYR A 74 2.14 11.49 -9.74
CA TYR A 74 2.13 12.88 -10.22
C TYR A 74 1.88 13.93 -9.12
N ILE A 75 1.42 13.53 -7.93
CA ILE A 75 1.11 14.46 -6.83
C ILE A 75 2.17 14.46 -5.72
N TYR A 76 3.26 13.70 -5.88
CA TYR A 76 4.29 13.59 -4.84
C TYR A 76 4.89 14.95 -4.48
N ASP A 77 5.38 15.69 -5.48
CA ASP A 77 6.03 16.98 -5.29
C ASP A 77 5.09 18.03 -4.70
N GLU A 78 3.81 17.99 -5.12
CA GLU A 78 2.78 18.90 -4.58
C GLU A 78 2.48 18.59 -3.11
N ILE A 79 2.33 17.31 -2.76
CA ILE A 79 2.10 16.88 -1.38
C ILE A 79 3.30 17.25 -0.51
N GLU A 80 4.53 16.98 -0.94
CA GLU A 80 5.73 17.32 -0.19
C GLU A 80 5.83 18.84 0.01
N LYS A 81 5.58 19.63 -1.05
CA LYS A 81 5.58 21.09 -0.97
C LYS A 81 4.52 21.61 0.01
N ILE A 82 3.32 21.05 0.02
CA ILE A 82 2.27 21.43 0.98
C ILE A 82 2.68 21.02 2.40
N ALA A 83 3.15 19.79 2.58
CA ALA A 83 3.55 19.25 3.87
C ALA A 83 4.75 20.00 4.48
N SER A 84 5.65 20.54 3.65
CA SER A 84 6.81 21.33 4.10
C SER A 84 6.45 22.61 4.87
N LYS A 85 5.19 23.05 4.78
CA LYS A 85 4.68 24.20 5.53
C LYS A 85 4.32 23.87 6.98
N ALA A 86 4.27 22.58 7.33
CA ALA A 86 4.00 22.13 8.68
C ALA A 86 5.29 21.96 9.48
N SER A 87 5.21 22.18 10.79
CA SER A 87 6.28 21.80 11.72
C SER A 87 6.09 20.36 12.17
N PHE A 88 7.13 19.56 12.03
CA PHE A 88 7.14 18.17 12.47
C PHE A 88 7.94 18.03 13.76
N PHE A 89 7.45 17.17 14.65
CA PHE A 89 8.06 16.91 15.94
C PHE A 89 8.16 15.40 16.16
N PRO A 90 9.11 14.93 16.98
CA PRO A 90 9.17 13.53 17.35
C PRO A 90 7.85 13.05 17.99
N PRO A 91 7.44 11.80 17.71
CA PRO A 91 6.24 11.25 18.31
C PRO A 91 6.43 11.05 19.81
N ARG A 92 5.53 11.58 20.64
CA ARG A 92 5.54 11.34 22.10
C ARG A 92 5.13 9.91 22.47
N THR A 93 4.35 9.28 21.61
CA THR A 93 3.94 7.89 21.71
C THR A 93 4.46 7.16 20.47
N PRO A 94 5.18 6.03 20.61
CA PRO A 94 5.69 5.29 19.47
C PRO A 94 4.59 5.00 18.44
N VAL A 95 4.91 5.21 17.16
CA VAL A 95 3.96 5.03 16.06
C VAL A 95 4.42 3.85 15.21
N SER A 96 3.57 2.85 15.04
CA SER A 96 3.84 1.81 14.04
C SER A 96 3.55 2.35 12.65
N SER A 97 4.61 2.56 11.85
CA SER A 97 4.50 3.14 10.52
C SER A 97 4.11 2.08 9.50
N THR A 98 3.03 2.34 8.77
CA THR A 98 2.61 1.52 7.64
C THR A 98 3.40 1.79 6.35
N ILE A 99 4.46 2.60 6.40
CA ILE A 99 5.34 2.85 5.26
C ILE A 99 6.69 2.17 5.47
N THR A 100 7.27 2.28 6.66
CA THR A 100 8.51 1.57 6.98
C THR A 100 8.25 0.13 7.45
N GLY A 101 7.04 -0.16 7.95
CA GLY A 101 6.74 -1.45 8.59
C GLY A 101 7.36 -1.58 10.00
N GLU A 102 7.86 -0.49 10.56
CA GLU A 102 8.60 -0.46 11.83
C GLU A 102 7.96 0.52 12.82
N VAL A 103 8.28 0.37 14.09
CA VAL A 103 7.92 1.35 15.13
C VAL A 103 8.86 2.54 15.08
N VAL A 104 8.26 3.73 15.01
CA VAL A 104 8.94 5.02 14.98
C VAL A 104 8.78 5.70 16.33
N ASN A 105 9.90 5.88 17.03
CA ASN A 105 9.98 6.59 18.32
C ASN A 105 11.12 7.63 18.35
N ARG A 106 11.70 7.93 17.18
CA ARG A 106 12.85 8.82 17.01
C ARG A 106 12.49 10.04 16.16
N GLU A 107 13.34 11.06 16.25
CA GLU A 107 13.26 12.28 15.44
C GLU A 107 13.50 11.99 13.94
N ASP A 108 13.21 12.98 13.11
CA ASP A 108 13.48 13.02 11.66
C ASP A 108 12.83 11.97 10.76
N VAL A 109 11.98 11.09 11.31
CA VAL A 109 11.21 10.13 10.49
C VAL A 109 9.94 10.76 9.93
N PHE A 110 9.16 11.45 10.77
CA PHE A 110 7.98 12.19 10.32
C PHE A 110 8.40 13.56 9.80
N ASN A 111 8.29 13.74 8.49
CA ASN A 111 8.62 14.98 7.79
C ASN A 111 7.78 15.07 6.50
N ALA A 112 7.94 16.16 5.75
CA ALA A 112 7.20 16.37 4.51
C ALA A 112 7.37 15.21 3.50
N SER A 113 8.61 14.70 3.38
CA SER A 113 8.94 13.56 2.53
C SER A 113 8.22 12.29 2.96
N TYR A 114 8.11 12.05 4.27
CA TYR A 114 7.34 10.92 4.81
C TYR A 114 5.86 11.01 4.42
N ILE A 115 5.26 12.19 4.49
CA ILE A 115 3.86 12.39 4.10
C ILE A 115 3.67 12.13 2.60
N ALA A 116 4.58 12.61 1.76
CA ALA A 116 4.54 12.36 0.31
C ALA A 116 4.74 10.87 -0.03
N ARG A 117 5.67 10.18 0.65
CA ARG A 117 5.81 8.72 0.55
C ARG A 117 4.53 8.01 1.00
N HIS A 118 3.94 8.42 2.11
CA HIS A 118 2.71 7.82 2.62
C HIS A 118 1.57 7.88 1.62
N ALA A 119 1.43 8.99 0.91
CA ALA A 119 0.40 9.17 -0.12
C ALA A 119 0.68 8.43 -1.45
N SER A 120 1.89 7.90 -1.66
CA SER A 120 2.32 7.36 -2.96
C SER A 120 2.87 5.93 -2.92
N GLN A 121 3.22 5.41 -1.74
CA GLN A 121 3.78 4.08 -1.56
C GLN A 121 2.75 3.10 -0.95
N PRO A 122 2.89 1.79 -1.23
CA PRO A 122 2.02 0.77 -0.64
C PRO A 122 2.03 0.76 0.89
N VAL A 123 0.88 0.43 1.47
CA VAL A 123 0.67 0.32 2.92
C VAL A 123 1.12 -1.06 3.41
N GLN A 124 2.14 -1.10 4.26
CA GLN A 124 2.73 -2.28 4.88
C GLN A 124 2.06 -2.63 6.21
N PHE A 125 0.74 -2.82 6.22
CA PHE A 125 -0.04 -2.98 7.46
C PHE A 125 0.39 -4.20 8.29
N SER A 126 0.56 -5.37 7.65
CA SER A 126 0.98 -6.59 8.34
C SER A 126 2.36 -6.46 8.98
N ASN A 127 3.31 -5.81 8.28
CA ASN A 127 4.65 -5.56 8.81
C ASN A 127 4.59 -4.57 9.98
N ALA A 128 3.83 -3.48 9.84
CA ALA A 128 3.62 -2.52 10.93
C ALA A 128 3.03 -3.19 12.18
N LEU A 129 2.05 -4.08 12.02
CA LEU A 129 1.48 -4.83 13.15
C LEU A 129 2.53 -5.74 13.79
N LYS A 130 3.27 -6.52 12.98
CA LYS A 130 4.36 -7.41 13.46
C LYS A 130 5.43 -6.60 14.21
N GLY A 131 5.91 -5.49 13.64
CA GLY A 131 6.88 -4.61 14.28
C GLY A 131 6.37 -3.98 15.58
N GLY A 132 5.09 -3.61 15.62
CA GLY A 132 4.43 -3.11 16.82
C GLY A 132 4.37 -4.15 17.95
N LEU A 133 4.04 -5.41 17.62
CA LEU A 133 4.03 -6.51 18.58
C LEU A 133 5.44 -6.77 19.12
N THR A 134 6.44 -6.89 18.25
CA THR A 134 7.84 -7.09 18.66
C THR A 134 8.38 -5.97 19.54
N TYR A 135 7.93 -4.73 19.31
CA TYR A 135 8.33 -3.59 20.14
C TYR A 135 7.77 -3.66 21.57
N LEU A 136 6.62 -4.33 21.78
CA LEU A 136 5.98 -4.45 23.09
C LEU A 136 6.47 -5.65 23.91
N GLY A 137 7.08 -6.65 23.27
CA GLY A 137 7.53 -7.90 23.89
C GLY A 137 6.68 -9.08 23.45
#